data_AF-A0A7X8RW59-F1
#
_entry.id   AF-A0A7X8RW59-F1
#
_cell.length_a   1.000
_cell.length_b   1.000
_cell.length_c   1.000
_cell.angle_alpha   90.00
_cell.angle_beta   90.00
_cell.angle_gamma   90.00
#
_symmetry.space_group_name_H-M   'P 1'
#
loop_
_entity.id
_entity.type
_entity.pdbx_description
1 polymer ?
#
loop_
_entity_poly.entity_id
_entity_poly.type
_entity_poly.pdbx_seq_one_letter_code
_entity_poly.pdbx_strand_id
1 'polypeptide(L)' 'MRSLGLVLTLILAACSSAPVEQDKTPLDPVMTEALEGQLMVDPDLSQQNMRNLAIVPGGPIDPALPLPDPQS' A
#
# COMPACT_ATOMS: atom_id res chain seq x y z
N MET A 1 12.02 2.86 -36.25
CA MET A 1 11.21 3.36 -35.13
C MET A 1 9.92 2.55 -34.90
N ARG A 2 9.20 2.11 -35.94
CA ARG A 2 7.96 1.30 -35.80
C ARG A 2 8.18 -0.04 -35.05
N SER A 3 9.32 -0.68 -35.29
CA SER A 3 9.72 -1.95 -34.67
C SER A 3 10.08 -1.82 -33.18
N LEU A 4 10.59 -0.67 -32.74
CA LEU A 4 10.95 -0.43 -31.34
C LEU A 4 9.71 -0.36 -30.44
N GLY A 5 8.64 0.27 -30.93
CA GLY A 5 7.37 0.34 -30.21
C GLY A 5 6.74 -1.04 -30.00
N LEU A 6 6.82 -1.91 -31.01
CA LEU A 6 6.27 -3.27 -30.93
C LEU A 6 7.01 -4.13 -29.90
N VAL A 7 8.34 -4.05 -29.87
CA VAL A 7 9.18 -4.76 -28.88
C VAL A 7 8.88 -4.29 -27.46
N LEU A 8 8.71 -2.98 -27.25
CA LEU A 8 8.37 -2.43 -25.94
C LEU A 8 7.01 -2.96 -25.43
N THR A 9 5.99 -3.01 -26.29
CA THR A 9 4.67 -3.54 -25.91
C THR A 9 4.69 -5.02 -25.58
N LEU A 10 5.52 -5.82 -26.27
CA LEU A 10 5.68 -7.25 -25.99
C LEU A 10 6.34 -7.49 -24.62
N ILE A 11 7.31 -6.66 -24.25
CA ILE A 11 7.99 -6.76 -22.95
C ILE A 11 7.05 -6.34 -21.81
N LEU A 12 6.22 -5.30 -21.99
CA LEU A 12 5.23 -4.90 -20.99
C LEU A 12 4.14 -5.95 -20.79
N ALA A 13 3.66 -6.59 -21.87
CA ALA A 13 2.68 -7.67 -21.79
C ALA A 13 3.23 -8.95 -21.12
N ALA A 14 4.55 -9.14 -21.12
CA ALA A 14 5.19 -10.26 -20.42
C ALA A 14 5.26 -10.04 -18.89
N CYS A 15 4.97 -8.84 -18.39
CA CYS A 15 4.87 -8.55 -16.96
C CYS A 15 3.49 -8.96 -16.41
N SER A 16 3.05 -10.18 -16.73
CA SER A 16 1.89 -10.79 -16.08
C SER A 16 2.32 -11.19 -14.68
N SER A 17 1.85 -10.47 -13.65
CA SER A 17 1.94 -10.97 -12.28
C SER A 17 1.20 -12.31 -12.22
N ALA A 18 1.85 -13.36 -11.74
CA ALA A 18 1.12 -14.57 -11.36
C ALA A 18 0.00 -14.14 -10.39
N PRO A 19 -1.24 -14.62 -10.58
CA PRO A 19 -2.28 -14.33 -9.61
C PRO A 19 -1.78 -14.83 -8.26
N VAL A 20 -1.71 -13.93 -7.27
CA VAL A 20 -1.46 -14.31 -5.90
C VAL A 20 -2.57 -15.29 -5.54
N GLU A 21 -2.22 -16.51 -5.14
CA GLU A 21 -3.20 -17.40 -4.52
C GLU A 21 -3.71 -16.68 -3.28
N GLN A 22 -4.96 -16.19 -3.36
CA GLN A 22 -5.67 -15.79 -2.16
C GLN A 22 -5.74 -17.02 -1.27
N ASP A 23 -5.25 -16.87 -0.05
CA ASP A 23 -5.42 -17.88 0.98
C ASP A 23 -6.92 -18.19 1.09
N LYS A 24 -7.29 -19.41 0.64
CA LYS A 24 -8.69 -19.86 0.60
C LYS A 24 -9.16 -20.38 1.95
N THR A 25 -8.29 -20.31 2.97
CA THR A 25 -8.67 -20.67 4.32
C THR A 25 -9.84 -19.78 4.73
N PRO A 26 -11.02 -20.38 5.04
CA PRO A 26 -12.14 -19.59 5.52
C PRO A 26 -11.67 -18.79 6.74
N LEU A 27 -11.87 -17.47 6.71
CA LEU A 27 -11.56 -16.62 7.85
C LEU A 27 -12.32 -17.19 9.06
N ASP A 28 -11.59 -17.48 10.13
CA ASP A 28 -12.17 -17.86 11.41
C ASP A 28 -13.25 -16.82 11.75
N PRO A 29 -14.49 -17.21 12.12
CA PRO A 29 -15.52 -16.25 12.50
C PRO A 29 -15.05 -15.28 13.58
N VAL A 30 -14.18 -15.72 14.50
CA VAL A 30 -13.56 -14.85 15.52
C VAL A 30 -12.62 -13.83 14.88
N MET A 31 -11.84 -14.25 13.88
CA MET A 31 -10.96 -13.35 13.13
C MET A 31 -11.76 -12.33 12.32
N THR A 32 -12.86 -12.77 11.70
CA THR A 32 -13.75 -11.88 10.93
C THR A 32 -14.36 -10.81 11.82
N GLU A 33 -14.89 -11.19 12.99
CA GLU A 33 -15.42 -10.25 13.97
C GLU A 33 -14.34 -9.27 14.47
N ALA A 34 -13.12 -9.75 14.70
CA ALA A 34 -12.01 -8.89 15.12
C ALA A 34 -11.60 -7.87 14.04
N LEU A 35 -11.70 -8.23 12.76
CA LEU A 35 -11.37 -7.35 11.63
C LEU A 35 -12.49 -6.35 11.31
N GLU A 36 -13.74 -6.76 11.44
CA GLU A 36 -14.92 -5.95 11.10
C GLU A 36 -15.45 -5.13 12.28
N GLY A 37 -15.09 -5.50 13.51
CA GLY A 37 -15.43 -4.76 14.72
C GLY A 37 -14.86 -3.35 14.73
N GLN A 38 -15.52 -2.44 15.45
CA GLN A 38 -14.96 -1.10 15.69
C GLN A 38 -13.65 -1.22 16.47
N LEU A 39 -12.55 -0.85 15.83
CA LEU A 39 -11.27 -0.72 16.50
C LEU A 39 -11.38 0.43 17.52
N MET A 40 -11.20 0.12 18.80
CA MET A 40 -11.08 1.17 19.81
C MET A 40 -9.80 1.96 19.53
N VAL A 41 -9.96 3.19 19.04
CA VAL A 41 -8.84 4.09 18.79
C VAL A 41 -8.47 4.79 20.09
N ASP A 42 -7.25 4.56 20.56
CA ASP A 42 -6.69 5.30 21.69
C ASP A 42 -6.60 6.80 21.29
N PRO A 43 -7.25 7.72 22.02
CA PRO A 43 -7.20 9.15 21.71
C PRO A 43 -5.77 9.72 21.74
N ASP A 44 -4.87 9.11 22.50
CA ASP A 44 -3.46 9.52 22.53
C ASP A 44 -2.74 9.16 21.23
N LEU A 45 -3.17 8.12 20.50
CA LEU A 45 -2.59 7.76 19.20
C LEU A 45 -2.86 8.81 18.12
N SER A 46 -4.01 9.50 18.16
CA SER A 46 -4.27 10.60 17.22
C SER A 46 -3.25 11.72 17.36
N GLN A 47 -2.94 12.11 18.60
CA GLN A 47 -1.92 13.13 18.89
C GLN A 47 -0.51 12.66 18.51
N GLN A 48 -0.19 11.38 18.78
CA GLN A 48 1.10 10.81 18.42
C GLN A 48 1.29 10.72 16.89
N ASN A 49 0.25 10.38 16.14
CA ASN A 49 0.29 10.34 14.68
C ASN A 49 0.49 11.73 14.07
N MET A 50 -0.21 12.75 14.58
CA MET A 50 -0.01 14.14 14.13
C MET A 50 1.42 14.61 14.38
N ARG A 51 2.01 14.25 15.52
CA ARG A 51 3.43 14.55 15.79
C ARG A 51 4.35 13.79 14.83
N ASN A 52 4.07 12.53 14.52
CA ASN A 52 4.89 11.73 13.59
C ASN A 52 4.81 12.27 12.16
N LEU A 53 3.66 12.80 11.72
CA LEU A 53 3.51 13.47 10.42
C LEU A 53 4.40 14.70 10.28
N ALA A 54 4.67 15.41 11.38
CA ALA A 54 5.56 16.58 11.37
C ALA A 54 7.05 16.21 11.29
N ILE A 55 7.41 14.92 11.41
CA ILE A 55 8.79 14.45 11.30
C ILE A 55 9.09 14.25 9.82
N VAL A 56 9.86 15.18 9.24
CA VAL A 56 10.50 14.96 7.93
C VAL A 56 11.64 13.95 8.15
N PRO A 57 11.60 12.76 7.54
CA PRO A 57 12.67 11.79 7.70
C PRO A 57 13.98 12.37 7.17
N GLY A 58 15.05 12.33 7.96
CA GLY A 58 16.39 12.66 7.48
C GLY A 58 16.91 11.52 6.61
N GLY A 59 17.00 11.72 5.30
CA GLY A 59 17.53 10.71 4.37
C GLY A 59 17.11 10.94 2.91
N PRO A 60 17.61 10.12 1.96
CA PRO A 60 17.12 10.11 0.60
C PRO A 60 15.63 9.76 0.58
N ILE A 61 14.83 10.54 -0.15
CA ILE A 61 13.41 10.21 -0.37
C ILE A 61 13.36 8.93 -1.17
N ASP A 62 12.72 7.89 -0.62
CA ASP A 62 12.43 6.65 -1.34
C ASP A 62 11.29 6.90 -2.34
N PRO A 63 11.54 6.84 -3.66
CA PRO A 63 10.51 7.09 -4.68
C PRO A 63 9.46 5.97 -4.76
N ALA A 64 9.66 4.83 -4.08
CA ALA A 64 8.65 3.79 -3.95
C ALA A 64 7.62 4.10 -2.85
N LEU A 65 7.89 5.08 -1.97
CA LEU A 65 6.91 5.55 -1.01
C LEU A 65 5.91 6.49 -1.69
N PRO A 66 4.62 6.41 -1.34
CA PRO A 66 3.64 7.39 -1.80
C PRO A 66 4.11 8.79 -1.41
N LEU A 67 4.00 9.74 -2.34
CA LEU A 67 4.22 11.14 -2.00
C LEU A 67 3.28 11.51 -0.84
N PRO A 68 3.77 12.20 0.20
CA PRO A 68 2.89 12.69 1.25
C PRO A 68 1.77 13.51 0.61
N ASP A 69 0.52 13.20 0.97
CA ASP A 69 -0.65 13.84 0.40
C ASP A 69 -0.54 15.35 0.66
N PRO A 70 -0.62 16.22 -0.38
CA PRO A 70 -0.64 17.65 -0.17
C PRO A 70 -1.99 18.02 0.45
N GLN A 71 -2.09 17.99 1.78
CA GLN A 71 -3.33 18.38 2.44
C GLN A 71 -3.58 19.88 2.32
N SER A 72 -4.83 20.16 1.96
CA SER A 72 -5.58 21.42 1.91
C SER A 72 -5.66 22.18 3.22
#